data_AF-A0A6A7A3P4-F1
#
_entry.id   AF-A0A6A7A3P4-F1
#
_cell.length_a   1.000
_cell.length_b   1.000
_cell.length_c   1.000
_cell.angle_alpha   90.00
_cell.angle_beta   90.00
_cell.angle_gamma   90.00
#
_symmetry.space_group_name_H-M   'P 1'
#
loop_
_entity.id
_entity.type
_entity.pdbx_description
1 polymer ?
#
loop_
_entity_poly.entity_id
_entity_poly.type
_entity_poly.pdbx_seq_one_letter_code
_entity_poly.pdbx_strand_id
1 'polypeptide(L)'
;MVNYLSTPVGEPVRKMATKVGLGIPMPLLAPATATWALPFAAYHMYLQNRVTMQRLSTETYMGDKADETKGSKDLLYVATRAHSNFTENVPLVLVVALLAELNGANRTFINSALGALFALRVSHTEFGLFAQDAIGAGRPVGFFGTQAVLASLAGYAAYLIKGYWQI
;
A
#
# COMPACT_ATOMS: atom_id res chain seq x y z
N MET A 1 -8.68 -33.37 -52.95
CA MET A 1 -9.45 -32.11 -52.94
C MET A 1 -10.34 -32.14 -51.71
N VAL A 2 -9.90 -31.52 -50.62
CA VAL A 2 -10.61 -31.51 -49.33
C VAL A 2 -11.01 -30.08 -49.05
N ASN A 3 -12.29 -29.87 -48.78
CA ASN A 3 -12.89 -28.58 -48.50
C ASN A 3 -13.68 -28.72 -47.20
N TYR A 4 -13.24 -28.10 -46.09
CA TYR A 4 -14.10 -27.74 -44.96
C TYR A 4 -13.45 -26.61 -44.12
N LEU A 5 -14.10 -25.44 -44.14
CA LEU A 5 -14.50 -24.62 -43.00
C LEU A 5 -13.54 -24.52 -41.79
N SER A 6 -13.12 -23.30 -41.43
CA SER A 6 -13.56 -22.57 -40.22
C SER A 6 -12.50 -21.57 -39.72
N THR A 7 -12.95 -20.35 -39.49
CA THR A 7 -12.23 -19.21 -38.88
C THR A 7 -11.63 -19.57 -37.51
N PRO A 8 -10.42 -19.11 -37.15
CA PRO A 8 -9.97 -19.18 -35.76
C PRO A 8 -10.67 -18.08 -34.94
N VAL A 9 -11.73 -18.47 -34.24
CA VAL A 9 -12.28 -17.73 -33.10
C VAL A 9 -11.53 -18.18 -31.86
N GLY A 10 -10.97 -17.22 -31.13
CA GLY A 10 -10.61 -17.40 -29.73
C GLY A 10 -9.12 -17.35 -29.43
N GLU A 11 -8.58 -16.14 -29.29
CA GLU A 11 -7.50 -15.92 -28.33
C GLU A 11 -8.12 -15.58 -26.97
N PRO A 12 -8.06 -16.46 -25.96
CA PRO A 12 -8.15 -16.04 -24.58
C PRO A 12 -6.76 -15.62 -24.09
N VAL A 13 -6.68 -14.32 -23.83
CA VAL A 13 -5.65 -13.58 -23.11
C VAL A 13 -5.11 -14.35 -21.89
N ARG A 14 -3.79 -14.17 -21.64
CA ARG A 14 -3.08 -14.26 -20.35
C ARG A 14 -2.30 -15.55 -20.04
N LYS A 15 -1.09 -15.67 -20.61
CA LYS A 15 0.04 -16.40 -20.00
C LYS A 15 1.09 -15.41 -19.52
N MET A 16 0.93 -14.88 -18.31
CA MET A 16 2.04 -14.28 -17.55
C MET A 16 2.42 -15.26 -16.43
N ALA A 17 3.01 -16.38 -16.83
CA ALA A 17 3.71 -17.26 -15.90
C ALA A 17 5.16 -16.76 -15.83
N THR A 18 5.52 -16.07 -14.75
CA THR A 18 6.90 -15.64 -14.52
C THR A 18 7.75 -16.89 -14.35
N LYS A 19 8.55 -17.23 -15.37
CA LYS A 19 9.53 -18.32 -15.31
C LYS A 19 10.74 -17.88 -14.50
N VAL A 20 10.64 -17.94 -13.17
CA VAL A 20 11.82 -17.92 -12.30
C VAL A 20 12.11 -19.36 -11.86
N GLY A 21 13.05 -19.99 -12.55
CA GLY A 21 14.09 -20.85 -11.96
C GLY A 21 13.74 -22.08 -11.10
N LEU A 22 12.48 -22.52 -10.99
CA LEU A 22 12.12 -23.81 -10.39
C LEU A 22 11.16 -24.51 -11.35
N GLY A 23 11.49 -25.74 -11.77
CA GLY A 23 10.81 -26.49 -12.85
C GLY A 23 9.35 -26.86 -12.61
N ILE A 24 8.70 -26.28 -11.59
CA ILE A 24 7.28 -26.37 -11.33
C ILE A 24 6.71 -24.97 -11.58
N PRO A 25 5.67 -24.79 -12.42
CA PRO A 25 4.98 -23.51 -12.51
C PRO A 25 4.37 -23.18 -11.14
N MET A 26 5.13 -22.48 -10.29
CA MET A 26 4.61 -22.01 -9.02
C MET A 26 3.51 -21.01 -9.35
N PRO A 27 2.26 -21.23 -8.92
CA PRO A 27 1.25 -20.20 -9.01
C PRO A 27 1.80 -18.97 -8.29
N LEU A 28 1.67 -17.78 -8.90
CA LEU A 28 2.13 -16.54 -8.31
C LEU A 28 1.60 -16.47 -6.87
N LEU A 29 2.50 -16.42 -5.89
CA LEU A 29 2.13 -16.35 -4.48
C LEU A 29 1.60 -14.94 -4.20
N ALA A 30 0.37 -14.86 -3.72
CA ALA A 30 -0.33 -13.61 -3.40
C ALA A 30 -0.36 -12.54 -4.52
N PRO A 31 -0.97 -12.85 -5.70
CA PRO A 31 -0.99 -11.95 -6.85
C PRO A 31 -1.70 -10.61 -6.59
N ALA A 32 -2.71 -10.58 -5.71
CA ALA A 32 -3.41 -9.35 -5.38
C ALA A 32 -2.51 -8.42 -4.57
N THR A 33 -1.89 -8.92 -3.50
CA THR A 33 -0.96 -8.14 -2.67
C THR A 33 0.26 -7.68 -3.47
N ALA A 34 0.80 -8.55 -4.34
CA ALA A 34 1.92 -8.21 -5.21
C ALA A 34 1.60 -7.06 -6.20
N THR A 35 0.37 -6.96 -6.68
CA THR A 35 -0.07 -5.86 -7.57
C THR A 35 0.06 -4.51 -6.87
N TRP A 36 -0.21 -4.45 -5.56
CA TRP A 36 -0.14 -3.22 -4.78
C TRP A 36 1.27 -2.90 -4.26
N ALA A 37 2.21 -3.84 -4.31
CA ALA A 37 3.59 -3.60 -3.89
C ALA A 37 4.24 -2.45 -4.68
N LEU A 38 4.00 -2.38 -6.00
CA LEU A 38 4.55 -1.33 -6.85
C LEU A 38 4.05 0.08 -6.48
N PRO A 39 2.74 0.38 -6.42
CA PRO A 39 2.27 1.71 -6.06
C PRO A 39 2.66 2.11 -4.64
N PHE A 40 2.63 1.20 -3.66
CA PHE A 40 3.06 1.51 -2.29
C PHE A 40 4.57 1.79 -2.22
N ALA A 41 5.41 1.02 -2.92
CA ALA A 41 6.85 1.26 -2.96
C ALA A 41 7.19 2.58 -3.67
N ALA A 42 6.56 2.85 -4.81
CA ALA A 42 6.75 4.11 -5.54
C ALA A 42 6.39 5.32 -4.69
N TYR A 43 5.27 5.25 -3.96
CA TYR A 43 4.86 6.32 -3.06
C TYR A 43 5.75 6.46 -1.83
N HIS A 44 6.26 5.35 -1.27
CA HIS A 44 7.25 5.39 -0.18
C HIS A 44 8.53 6.11 -0.61
N MET A 45 9.06 5.76 -1.79
CA MET A 45 10.22 6.43 -2.38
C MET A 45 9.98 7.92 -2.59
N TYR A 46 8.78 8.29 -3.07
CA TYR A 46 8.39 9.68 -3.23
C TYR A 46 8.43 10.46 -1.91
N LEU A 47 7.84 9.92 -0.84
CA LEU A 47 7.87 10.56 0.48
C LEU A 47 9.29 10.66 1.04
N GLN A 48 10.11 9.63 0.87
CA GLN A 48 11.49 9.64 1.32
C GLN A 48 12.32 10.72 0.59
N ASN A 49 12.17 10.80 -0.73
CA ASN A 49 12.83 11.83 -1.53
C ASN A 49 12.38 13.24 -1.12
N ARG A 50 11.09 13.44 -0.83
CA ARG A 50 10.56 14.73 -0.34
C ARG A 50 11.24 15.14 0.97
N VAL A 51 11.42 14.23 1.92
CA VAL A 51 12.15 14.51 3.17
C VAL A 51 13.59 14.88 2.89
N THR A 52 14.30 14.11 2.06
CA THR A 52 15.71 14.39 1.71
C THR A 52 15.86 15.74 1.02
N MET A 53 14.96 16.10 0.09
CA MET A 53 14.99 17.41 -0.58
C MET A 53 14.81 18.56 0.41
N GLN A 54 13.89 18.41 1.38
CA GLN A 54 13.71 19.43 2.42
C GLN A 54 14.96 19.56 3.30
N ARG A 55 15.58 18.44 3.71
CA ARG A 55 16.84 18.46 4.49
C ARG A 55 17.98 19.17 3.77
N LEU A 56 18.12 18.94 2.46
CA LEU A 56 19.13 19.61 1.64
C LEU A 56 18.82 21.09 1.48
N SER A 57 17.55 21.45 1.25
CA SER A 57 17.14 22.85 1.05
C SER A 57 17.23 23.70 2.31
N THR A 58 17.07 23.09 3.49
CA THR A 58 17.14 23.80 4.78
C THR A 58 18.48 23.62 5.50
N GLU A 59 19.45 22.94 4.86
CA GLU A 59 20.76 22.59 5.44
C GLU A 59 20.66 21.88 6.79
N THR A 60 19.52 21.25 7.08
CA THR A 60 19.20 20.63 8.36
C THR A 60 19.35 19.11 8.23
N TYR A 61 20.56 18.62 8.44
CA TYR A 61 20.90 17.20 8.26
C TYR A 61 20.34 16.30 9.37
N MET A 62 20.19 16.82 10.59
CA MET A 62 19.58 16.11 11.72
C MET A 62 18.44 16.91 12.33
N GLY A 63 17.44 16.19 12.84
CA GLY A 63 16.24 16.77 13.42
C GLY A 63 15.03 16.73 12.49
N ASP A 64 13.91 17.21 13.03
CA ASP A 64 12.59 17.25 12.40
C ASP A 64 12.09 18.69 12.19
N LYS A 65 12.86 19.70 12.60
CA LYS A 65 12.56 21.12 12.38
C LYS A 65 13.78 21.84 11.82
N ALA A 66 13.59 22.54 10.72
CA ALA A 66 14.54 23.46 10.10
C ALA A 66 14.46 24.86 10.72
N ASP A 67 13.28 25.26 11.18
CA ASP A 67 13.04 26.59 11.75
C ASP A 67 12.17 26.45 13.01
N GLU A 68 12.78 26.63 14.18
CA GLU A 68 12.10 26.49 15.47
C GLU A 68 10.92 27.47 15.62
N THR A 69 10.93 28.59 14.88
CA THR A 69 9.86 29.60 14.93
C THR A 69 8.60 29.17 14.17
N LYS A 70 8.70 28.23 13.22
CA LYS A 70 7.58 27.77 12.38
C LYS A 70 6.77 26.63 12.98
N GLY A 71 7.27 25.99 14.04
CA GLY A 71 6.54 24.97 14.79
C GLY A 71 5.94 23.87 13.89
N SER A 72 4.61 23.73 13.90
CA SER A 72 3.87 22.73 13.11
C SER A 72 3.68 23.07 11.63
N LYS A 73 4.07 24.28 11.20
CA LYS A 73 4.03 24.73 9.80
C LYS A 73 5.34 24.48 9.05
N ASP A 74 6.36 23.97 9.73
CA ASP A 74 7.62 23.63 9.10
C ASP A 74 7.44 22.48 8.10
N LEU A 75 7.84 22.72 6.86
CA LEU A 75 7.73 21.75 5.76
C LEU A 75 8.58 20.50 6.04
N LEU A 76 9.72 20.64 6.72
CA LEU A 76 10.56 19.50 7.10
C LEU A 76 9.86 18.63 8.15
N TYR A 77 9.18 19.25 9.10
CA TYR A 77 8.38 18.57 10.12
C TYR A 77 7.21 17.81 9.49
N VAL A 78 6.44 18.48 8.64
CA VAL A 78 5.28 17.87 7.95
C VAL A 78 5.71 16.71 7.07
N ALA A 79 6.78 16.87 6.29
CA ALA A 79 7.32 15.79 5.45
C ALA A 79 7.79 14.59 6.28
N THR A 80 8.50 14.83 7.38
CA THR A 80 8.99 13.76 8.27
C THR A 80 7.82 13.01 8.93
N ARG A 81 6.79 13.72 9.39
CA ARG A 81 5.58 13.11 9.96
C ARG A 81 4.80 12.29 8.93
N ALA A 82 4.70 12.76 7.69
CA ALA A 82 4.06 12.02 6.61
C ALA A 82 4.80 10.70 6.30
N HIS A 83 6.14 10.75 6.21
CA HIS A 83 6.96 9.57 5.94
C HIS A 83 6.93 8.55 7.10
N SER A 84 7.04 9.01 8.35
CA SER A 84 6.95 8.15 9.55
C SER A 84 5.60 7.44 9.60
N ASN A 85 4.51 8.19 9.41
CA ASN A 85 3.17 7.62 9.49
C ASN A 85 2.90 6.57 8.39
N PHE A 86 3.43 6.78 7.18
CA PHE A 86 3.35 5.76 6.14
C PHE A 86 4.14 4.50 6.52
N THR A 87 5.38 4.67 6.99
CA THR A 87 6.29 3.56 7.34
C THR A 87 5.82 2.75 8.55
N GLU A 88 5.12 3.38 9.49
CA GLU A 88 4.56 2.70 10.68
C GLU A 88 3.37 1.78 10.35
N ASN A 89 2.58 2.14 9.34
CA ASN A 89 1.29 1.49 9.10
C ASN A 89 1.27 0.60 7.86
N VAL A 90 1.83 1.08 6.75
CA VAL A 90 1.68 0.41 5.44
C VAL A 90 2.40 -0.95 5.39
N PRO A 91 3.65 -1.10 5.89
CA PRO A 91 4.32 -2.39 5.92
C PRO A 91 3.54 -3.44 6.71
N LEU A 92 2.98 -3.06 7.88
CA LEU A 92 2.17 -3.97 8.69
C LEU A 92 0.91 -4.41 7.93
N VAL A 93 0.19 -3.49 7.29
CA VAL A 93 -1.01 -3.83 6.53
C VAL A 93 -0.69 -4.74 5.33
N LEU A 94 0.42 -4.49 4.62
CA LEU A 94 0.85 -5.36 3.51
C LEU A 94 1.22 -6.77 3.99
N VAL A 95 1.87 -6.90 5.14
CA VAL A 95 2.17 -8.20 5.74
C VAL A 95 0.89 -8.94 6.12
N VAL A 96 -0.08 -8.26 6.75
CA VAL A 96 -1.37 -8.88 7.11
C VAL A 96 -2.16 -9.27 5.86
N ALA A 97 -2.17 -8.43 4.81
CA ALA A 97 -2.82 -8.74 3.54
C ALA A 97 -2.17 -9.95 2.84
N LEU A 98 -0.84 -10.02 2.85
CA LEU A 98 -0.08 -11.17 2.34
C LEU A 98 -0.47 -12.45 3.09
N LEU A 99 -0.45 -12.41 4.42
CA LEU A 99 -0.84 -13.56 5.24
C LEU A 99 -2.29 -13.97 4.97
N ALA A 100 -3.21 -13.02 4.88
CA ALA A 100 -4.61 -13.30 4.57
C ALA A 100 -4.75 -13.98 3.19
N GLU A 101 -4.08 -13.47 2.15
CA GLU A 101 -4.13 -14.02 0.80
C GLU A 101 -3.51 -15.42 0.72
N LEU A 102 -2.41 -15.67 1.45
CA LEU A 102 -1.79 -16.99 1.56
C LEU A 102 -2.70 -18.00 2.28
N ASN A 103 -3.54 -17.54 3.21
CA ASN A 103 -4.54 -18.37 3.90
C ASN A 103 -5.86 -18.52 3.12
N GLY A 104 -5.92 -18.08 1.86
CA GLY A 104 -7.08 -18.27 0.99
C GLY A 104 -8.10 -17.12 1.01
N ALA A 105 -7.72 -15.93 1.48
CA ALA A 105 -8.58 -14.74 1.38
C ALA A 105 -8.98 -14.43 -0.08
N ASN A 106 -10.20 -13.90 -0.24
CA ASN A 106 -10.69 -13.47 -1.54
C ASN A 106 -9.82 -12.33 -2.13
N ARG A 107 -9.24 -12.57 -3.30
CA ARG A 107 -8.37 -11.62 -4.02
C ARG A 107 -9.05 -10.30 -4.37
N THR A 108 -10.36 -10.31 -4.64
CA THR A 108 -11.12 -9.08 -4.93
C THR A 108 -11.19 -8.21 -3.69
N PHE A 109 -11.42 -8.82 -2.52
CA PHE A 109 -11.44 -8.12 -1.23
C PHE A 109 -10.06 -7.53 -0.88
N ILE A 110 -8.98 -8.29 -1.07
CA ILE A 110 -7.61 -7.80 -0.86
C ILE A 110 -7.33 -6.60 -1.78
N ASN A 111 -7.70 -6.68 -3.06
CA ASN A 111 -7.51 -5.57 -3.99
C ASN A 111 -8.30 -4.32 -3.59
N SER A 112 -9.56 -4.46 -3.19
CA SER A 112 -10.36 -3.31 -2.74
C SER A 112 -9.83 -2.73 -1.44
N ALA A 113 -9.40 -3.57 -0.49
CA ALA A 113 -8.86 -3.12 0.79
C ALA A 113 -7.53 -2.37 0.62
N LEU A 114 -6.61 -2.91 -0.18
CA LEU A 114 -5.33 -2.27 -0.46
C LEU A 114 -5.48 -1.01 -1.32
N GLY A 115 -6.43 -0.99 -2.26
CA GLY A 115 -6.76 0.22 -3.02
C GLY A 115 -7.37 1.32 -2.17
N ALA A 116 -8.31 0.96 -1.28
CA ALA A 116 -8.85 1.90 -0.30
C ALA A 116 -7.76 2.44 0.63
N LEU A 117 -6.87 1.56 1.12
CA LEU A 117 -5.72 1.97 1.92
C LEU A 117 -4.84 2.98 1.17
N PHE A 118 -4.50 2.70 -0.08
CA PHE A 118 -3.67 3.59 -0.88
C PHE A 118 -4.32 4.97 -1.05
N ALA A 119 -5.61 5.01 -1.39
CA ALA A 119 -6.36 6.26 -1.50
C ALA A 119 -6.43 7.03 -0.17
N LEU A 120 -6.67 6.34 0.94
CA LEU A 120 -6.67 6.93 2.29
C LEU A 120 -5.28 7.51 2.65
N ARG A 121 -4.20 6.83 2.25
CA ARG A 121 -2.83 7.25 2.53
C ARG A 121 -2.43 8.47 1.71
N VAL A 122 -2.73 8.47 0.42
CA VAL A 122 -2.51 9.63 -0.46
C VAL A 122 -3.34 10.82 0.03
N SER A 123 -4.61 10.61 0.35
CA SER A 123 -5.47 11.69 0.82
C SER A 123 -5.09 12.26 2.18
N HIS A 124 -4.65 11.41 3.12
CA HIS A 124 -4.14 11.86 4.41
C HIS A 124 -2.90 12.76 4.27
N THR A 125 -1.95 12.37 3.41
CA THR A 125 -0.71 13.14 3.22
C THR A 125 -0.97 14.40 2.41
N GLU A 126 -1.51 14.29 1.19
CA GLU A 126 -1.61 15.42 0.26
C GLU A 126 -2.74 16.38 0.64
N PHE A 127 -3.91 15.88 1.06
CA PHE A 127 -5.07 16.71 1.40
C PHE A 127 -5.25 16.94 2.92
N GLY A 128 -4.51 16.24 3.78
CA GLY A 128 -4.58 16.40 5.23
C GLY A 128 -3.40 17.17 5.81
N LEU A 129 -2.19 16.63 5.63
CA LEU A 129 -0.95 17.17 6.20
C LEU A 129 -0.43 18.40 5.45
N PHE A 130 -0.56 18.43 4.12
CA PHE A 130 -0.10 19.54 3.27
C PHE A 130 -1.19 20.58 2.94
N ALA A 131 -2.43 20.37 3.38
CA ALA A 131 -3.50 21.36 3.21
C ALA A 131 -3.31 22.57 4.13
N GLN A 132 -3.65 23.77 3.62
CA GLN A 132 -3.58 25.02 4.38
C GLN A 132 -4.29 24.88 5.74
N ASP A 133 -3.57 25.29 6.78
CA ASP A 133 -3.98 25.29 8.19
C ASP A 133 -4.11 23.94 8.93
N ALA A 134 -3.79 22.79 8.33
CA ALA A 134 -3.80 21.49 9.02
C ALA A 134 -5.13 21.14 9.77
N ILE A 135 -6.21 21.85 9.44
CA ILE A 135 -7.59 21.69 9.92
C ILE A 135 -8.39 20.72 9.03
N GLY A 136 -7.77 20.16 7.99
CA GLY A 136 -8.42 19.21 7.09
C GLY A 136 -8.90 17.95 7.81
N ALA A 137 -10.20 17.64 7.69
CA ALA A 137 -10.82 16.39 8.14
C ALA A 137 -10.12 15.11 7.60
N GLY A 138 -9.17 15.24 6.66
CA GLY A 138 -8.30 14.16 6.19
C GLY A 138 -7.38 13.55 7.27
N ARG A 139 -7.11 14.26 8.37
CA ARG A 139 -6.34 13.69 9.51
C ARG A 139 -7.07 12.54 10.22
N PRO A 140 -8.26 12.75 10.80
CA PRO A 140 -9.01 11.67 11.43
C PRO A 140 -9.48 10.63 10.40
N VAL A 141 -9.96 11.04 9.22
CA VAL A 141 -10.47 10.10 8.22
C VAL A 141 -9.37 9.18 7.69
N GLY A 142 -8.16 9.69 7.43
CA GLY A 142 -7.04 8.86 7.00
C GLY A 142 -6.54 7.91 8.09
N PHE A 143 -6.51 8.37 9.34
CA PHE A 143 -6.11 7.55 10.49
C PHE A 143 -7.12 6.45 10.79
N PHE A 144 -8.38 6.81 11.07
CA PHE A 144 -9.44 5.84 11.37
C PHE A 144 -9.74 4.95 10.17
N GLY A 145 -9.68 5.48 8.95
CA GLY A 145 -9.83 4.68 7.73
C GLY A 145 -8.74 3.61 7.62
N THR A 146 -7.48 3.96 7.89
CA THR A 146 -6.42 2.93 7.86
C THR A 146 -6.59 1.91 8.97
N GLN A 147 -6.93 2.35 10.18
CA GLN A 147 -7.19 1.43 11.29
C GLN A 147 -8.34 0.48 10.97
N ALA A 148 -9.39 0.97 10.30
CA ALA A 148 -10.51 0.15 9.85
C ALA A 148 -10.07 -0.88 8.80
N VAL A 149 -9.23 -0.49 7.83
CA VAL A 149 -8.70 -1.44 6.83
C VAL A 149 -7.82 -2.51 7.49
N LEU A 150 -6.93 -2.11 8.39
CA LEU A 150 -6.07 -3.04 9.13
C LEU A 150 -6.91 -4.01 9.97
N ALA A 151 -7.89 -3.51 10.73
CA ALA A 151 -8.78 -4.33 11.53
C ALA A 151 -9.61 -5.29 10.67
N SER A 152 -10.06 -4.84 9.50
CA SER A 152 -10.81 -5.68 8.55
C SER A 152 -9.95 -6.82 8.00
N LEU A 153 -8.72 -6.52 7.56
CA LEU A 153 -7.79 -7.52 7.06
C LEU A 153 -7.34 -8.49 8.16
N ALA A 154 -7.03 -7.97 9.35
CA ALA A 154 -6.64 -8.78 10.50
C ALA A 154 -7.79 -9.68 10.97
N GLY A 155 -9.00 -9.15 11.05
CA GLY A 155 -10.20 -9.91 11.39
C GLY A 155 -10.51 -10.99 10.36
N TYR A 156 -10.32 -10.70 9.06
CA TYR A 156 -10.51 -11.69 8.01
C TYR A 156 -9.43 -12.78 8.05
N ALA A 157 -8.16 -12.40 8.27
CA ALA A 157 -7.08 -13.36 8.48
C ALA A 157 -7.36 -14.26 9.70
N ALA A 158 -7.76 -13.69 10.84
CA ALA A 158 -8.15 -14.41 12.04
C ALA A 158 -9.30 -15.39 11.79
N TYR A 159 -10.32 -14.97 11.03
CA TYR A 159 -11.44 -15.83 10.64
C TYR A 159 -10.99 -17.05 9.82
N LEU A 160 -10.01 -16.89 8.93
CA LEU A 160 -9.47 -17.99 8.13
C LEU A 160 -8.70 -18.99 8.98
N ILE A 161 -7.98 -18.52 10.00
CA ILE A 161 -7.15 -19.37 10.88
C ILE A 161 -7.87 -19.81 12.17
N LYS A 162 -9.16 -19.51 12.34
CA LYS A 162 -9.92 -19.80 13.57
C LYS A 162 -9.84 -21.26 14.03
N GLY A 163 -9.65 -22.19 13.10
CA GLY A 163 -9.51 -23.63 13.40
C GLY A 163 -8.22 -23.97 14.16
N TYR A 164 -7.19 -23.11 14.08
CA TYR A 164 -5.92 -23.28 14.79
C TYR A 164 -5.90 -22.61 16.16
N TRP A 165 -6.98 -21.90 16.53
CA TRP A 165 -7.06 -21.18 17.82
C TRP A 165 -7.46 -22.10 18.98
N GLN A 166 -7.85 -23.34 18.69
CA GLN A 166 -8.05 -24.37 19.70
C GLN A 166 -6.69 -24.92 20.14
N ILE A 167 -6.05 -24.18 21.06
CA ILE A 167 -5.09 -24.72 22.03
C ILE A 167 -5.86 -25.03 23.30
#